data_AF-A0A160VSU7-F1
#
_entry.id   AF-A0A160VSU7-F1
#
_cell.length_a   1.000
_cell.length_b   1.000
_cell.length_c   1.000
_cell.angle_alpha   90.00
_cell.angle_beta   90.00
_cell.angle_gamma   90.00
#
_symmetry.space_group_name_H-M   'P 1'
#
loop_
_entity.id
_entity.type
_entity.pdbx_description
1 polymer ?
#
loop_
_entity_poly.entity_id
_entity_poly.type
_entity_poly.pdbx_seq_one_letter_code
_entity_poly.pdbx_strand_id
1 'polypeptide(L)'
;MEVTTAITTMQNLAKDYPYLALGIVLLFVALFIRGKMRAVIALLGLTSFLYQFGLVDPFVDLVKTILHSLPSILEKIGGVLG
;
A
#
# COMPACT_ATOMS: atom_id res chain seq x y z
N MET A 1 -15.73 -27.36 3.71
CA MET A 1 -14.35 -27.85 3.90
C MET A 1 -13.29 -26.86 3.42
N GLU A 2 -13.50 -26.11 2.33
CA GLU A 2 -12.44 -25.20 1.80
C GLU A 2 -12.23 -23.91 2.60
N VAL A 3 -13.30 -23.34 3.15
CA VAL A 3 -13.23 -22.09 3.93
C VAL A 3 -12.38 -22.28 5.20
N THR A 4 -12.50 -23.42 5.86
CA THR A 4 -11.71 -23.74 7.05
C THR A 4 -10.22 -23.83 6.73
N THR A 5 -9.85 -24.45 5.60
CA THR A 5 -8.46 -24.51 5.14
C THR A 5 -7.91 -23.12 4.81
N ALA A 6 -8.70 -22.28 4.13
CA ALA A 6 -8.33 -20.90 3.82
C ALA A 6 -8.10 -20.07 5.10
N ILE A 7 -8.95 -20.25 6.12
CA ILE A 7 -8.81 -19.59 7.43
C ILE A 7 -7.53 -20.05 8.13
N THR A 8 -7.25 -21.35 8.17
CA THR A 8 -6.04 -21.89 8.81
C THR A 8 -4.77 -21.39 8.12
N THR A 9 -4.76 -21.33 6.78
CA THR A 9 -3.64 -20.75 6.02
C THR A 9 -3.44 -19.28 6.34
N MET A 10 -4.50 -18.49 6.42
CA MET A 10 -4.46 -17.08 6.85
C MET A 10 -3.95 -16.93 8.29
N GLN A 11 -4.34 -17.82 9.21
CA GLN A 11 -3.87 -17.81 10.59
C GLN A 11 -2.38 -18.14 10.71
N ASN A 12 -1.89 -19.09 9.91
CA ASN A 12 -0.47 -19.42 9.87
C ASN A 12 0.34 -18.28 9.24
N LEU A 13 -0.16 -17.69 8.15
CA LEU A 13 0.43 -16.51 7.53
C LEU A 13 0.49 -15.31 8.49
N ALA A 14 -0.53 -15.13 9.34
CA ALA A 14 -0.55 -14.06 10.34
C ALA A 14 0.43 -14.28 11.50
N LYS A 15 0.80 -15.54 11.80
CA LYS A 15 1.83 -15.86 12.80
C LYS A 15 3.23 -15.56 12.28
N ASP A 16 3.49 -15.92 11.02
CA ASP A 16 4.83 -15.81 10.42
C ASP A 16 5.06 -14.42 9.80
N TYR A 17 4.02 -13.80 9.24
CA TYR A 17 4.05 -12.53 8.52
C TYR A 17 2.85 -11.64 8.92
N PRO A 18 2.84 -11.11 10.16
CA PRO A 18 1.69 -10.41 10.73
C PRO A 18 1.26 -9.17 9.93
N TYR A 19 2.21 -8.41 9.38
CA TYR A 19 1.91 -7.21 8.59
C TYR A 19 1.46 -7.54 7.17
N LEU A 20 1.89 -8.67 6.61
CA LEU A 20 1.36 -9.20 5.34
C LEU A 20 -0.12 -9.55 5.48
N ALA A 21 -0.46 -10.31 6.53
CA ALA A 21 -1.84 -10.71 6.79
C ALA A 21 -2.72 -9.50 7.04
N LEU A 22 -2.24 -8.53 7.83
CA LEU A 22 -2.92 -7.25 8.04
C LEU A 22 -3.14 -6.50 6.72
N GLY A 23 -2.11 -6.43 5.86
CA GLY A 23 -2.17 -5.78 4.56
C GLY A 23 -3.23 -6.40 3.63
N ILE A 24 -3.29 -7.74 3.58
CA ILE A 24 -4.30 -8.45 2.77
C ILE A 24 -5.71 -8.17 3.30
N VAL A 25 -5.91 -8.22 4.62
CA VAL A 25 -7.22 -7.93 5.23
C VAL A 25 -7.63 -6.48 4.94
N LEU A 26 -6.72 -5.53 5.09
CA LEU A 26 -6.98 -4.11 4.81
C LEU A 26 -7.31 -3.88 3.33
N LEU A 27 -6.62 -4.53 2.39
CA LEU A 27 -6.96 -4.44 0.96
C LEU A 27 -8.32 -5.07 0.66
N PHE A 28 -8.64 -6.20 1.28
CA PHE A 28 -9.94 -6.83 1.13
C PHE A 28 -11.05 -5.91 1.65
N VAL A 29 -10.87 -5.31 2.82
CA VAL A 29 -11.80 -4.32 3.41
C VAL A 29 -11.90 -3.06 2.54
N ALA A 30 -10.79 -2.58 1.97
CA ALA A 30 -10.80 -1.45 1.04
C ALA A 30 -11.60 -1.72 -0.24
N LEU A 31 -11.71 -2.98 -0.67
CA LEU A 31 -12.52 -3.37 -1.83
C LEU A 31 -14.02 -3.20 -1.60
N PHE A 32 -14.48 -3.40 -0.36
CA PHE A 32 -15.90 -3.29 0.01
C PHE A 32 -16.30 -1.90 0.52
N ILE A 33 -15.33 -1.08 0.95
CA ILE A 33 -15.60 0.29 1.43
C ILE A 33 -15.73 1.25 0.24
N ARG A 34 -16.77 2.09 0.30
CA ARG A 34 -17.01 3.18 -0.67
C ARG A 34 -16.65 4.54 -0.05
N GLY A 35 -16.21 5.47 -0.90
CA GLY A 35 -15.89 6.84 -0.49
C GLY A 35 -14.43 7.08 -0.12
N LYS A 36 -14.15 8.25 0.47
CA LYS A 36 -12.78 8.75 0.75
C LYS A 36 -11.96 7.84 1.67
N MET A 37 -12.63 7.08 2.54
CA MET A 37 -12.01 6.12 3.45
C MET A 37 -11.33 4.95 2.72
N ARG A 38 -11.76 4.60 1.50
CA ARG A 38 -11.12 3.56 0.69
C ARG A 38 -9.65 3.88 0.41
N ALA A 39 -9.34 5.14 0.11
CA ALA A 39 -7.98 5.56 -0.18
C ALA A 39 -7.07 5.42 1.05
N VAL A 40 -7.57 5.81 2.23
CA VAL A 40 -6.82 5.69 3.50
C VAL A 40 -6.57 4.22 3.86
N ILE A 41 -7.58 3.36 3.71
CA ILE A 41 -7.46 1.94 4.06
C ILE A 41 -6.58 1.19 3.05
N ALA A 42 -6.68 1.52 1.76
CA ALA A 42 -5.78 0.99 0.74
C ALA A 42 -4.33 1.43 1.00
N LEU A 43 -4.11 2.69 1.40
CA LEU A 43 -2.80 3.20 1.77
C LEU A 43 -2.23 2.46 2.99
N LEU A 44 -3.02 2.29 4.05
CA LEU A 44 -2.62 1.53 5.25
C LEU A 44 -2.29 0.06 4.92
N GLY A 45 -3.07 -0.56 4.03
CA GLY A 45 -2.79 -1.92 3.54
C GLY A 45 -1.44 -1.98 2.83
N LEU A 46 -1.21 -1.06 1.90
CA LEU A 46 0.04 -0.96 1.13
C LEU A 46 1.25 -0.67 2.03
N THR A 47 1.11 0.24 3.00
CA THR A 47 2.15 0.51 4.01
C THR A 47 2.47 -0.72 4.87
N SER A 48 1.47 -1.55 5.19
CA SER A 48 1.68 -2.79 5.93
C SER A 48 2.52 -3.81 5.13
N PHE A 49 2.31 -3.89 3.81
CA PHE A 49 3.19 -4.68 2.93
C PHE A 49 4.61 -4.13 2.90
N LEU A 50 4.77 -2.81 2.75
CA LEU A 50 6.09 -2.17 2.77
C LEU A 50 6.82 -2.46 4.08
N TYR A 51 6.12 -2.42 5.22
CA TYR A 51 6.70 -2.72 6.51
C TYR A 51 7.13 -4.19 6.64
N GLN A 52 6.29 -5.13 6.18
CA GLN A 52 6.61 -6.55 6.22
C GLN A 52 7.90 -6.90 5.45
N PHE A 53 8.10 -6.29 4.29
CA PHE A 53 9.24 -6.57 3.42
C PHE A 53 10.43 -5.64 3.67
N GLY A 54 10.38 -4.78 4.69
CA GLY A 54 11.43 -3.79 4.96
C GLY A 54 11.61 -2.77 3.83
N LEU A 55 10.58 -2.59 2.99
CA LEU A 55 10.59 -1.70 1.82
C LEU A 55 10.18 -0.27 2.16
N VAL A 56 9.99 0.06 3.45
CA VAL A 56 9.57 1.41 3.87
C VAL A 56 10.62 2.43 3.48
N ASP A 57 11.89 2.20 3.80
CA ASP A 57 12.99 3.09 3.47
C ASP A 57 13.16 3.30 1.96
N PRO A 58 13.26 2.25 1.12
CA PRO A 58 13.36 2.43 -0.33
C PRO A 58 12.09 3.05 -0.93
N PHE A 59 10.91 2.80 -0.37
CA PHE A 59 9.67 3.46 -0.81
C PHE A 59 9.66 4.95 -0.47
N VAL A 60 10.06 5.32 0.74
CA VAL A 60 10.17 6.73 1.16
C VAL A 60 11.20 7.45 0.30
N ASP A 61 12.33 6.83 -0.01
CA ASP A 61 13.35 7.42 -0.89
C ASP A 61 12.87 7.55 -2.34
N LEU A 62 12.09 6.58 -2.84
CA LEU A 62 11.42 6.68 -4.14
C LEU A 62 10.42 7.83 -4.16
N VAL A 63 9.57 7.96 -3.13
CA VAL A 63 8.60 9.05 -3.00
C VAL A 63 9.31 10.41 -2.90
N LYS A 64 10.39 10.53 -2.13
CA LYS A 64 11.22 11.74 -2.04
C LYS A 64 11.83 12.09 -3.40
N THR A 65 12.35 11.10 -4.12
CA THR A 65 12.94 11.31 -5.45
C THR A 65 11.91 11.82 -6.45
N ILE A 66 10.70 11.24 -6.43
CA ILE A 66 9.57 11.70 -7.26
C ILE A 66 9.12 13.10 -6.85
N LEU A 67 8.99 13.39 -5.55
CA LEU A 67 8.63 14.72 -5.03
C LEU A 67 9.68 15.78 -5.36
N HIS A 68 10.97 15.46 -5.34
CA HIS A 68 12.02 16.36 -5.80
C HIS A 68 12.01 16.56 -7.32
N SER A 69 11.56 15.57 -8.08
CA SER A 69 11.48 15.66 -9.55
C SER A 69 10.18 16.33 -10.03
N LEU A 70 9.13 16.35 -9.20
CA LEU A 70 7.83 16.94 -9.49
C LEU A 70 7.87 18.42 -9.90
N PRO A 71 8.60 19.31 -9.19
CA PRO A 71 8.77 20.71 -9.60
C PRO A 71 9.33 20.82 -11.02
N SER A 72 10.33 20.00 -11.35
CA SER A 72 10.98 20.03 -12.67
C SER A 72 10.07 19.52 -13.81
N ILE A 73 9.13 18.63 -13.50
CA ILE A 73 8.14 18.12 -14.46
C ILE A 73 7.01 19.15 -14.62
N LEU A 74 6.57 19.76 -13.52
CA LEU A 74 5.56 20.82 -13.52
C LEU A 74 6.07 22.10 -14.22
N GLU A 75 7.33 22.48 -14.07
CA GLU A 75 7.95 23.57 -14.83
C GLU A 75 8.04 23.25 -16.31
N LYS A 76 8.41 22.01 -16.67
CA LYS A 76 8.46 21.59 -18.08
C LYS A 76 7.09 21.50 -18.74
N ILE A 77 6.03 21.21 -17.99
CA ILE A 77 4.66 21.16 -18.52
C ILE A 77 4.01 22.55 -18.50
N GLY A 78 4.22 23.33 -17.43
CA GLY A 78 3.73 24.70 -17.30
C GLY A 78 4.39 25.67 -18.26
N GLY A 79 5.69 25.47 -18.57
CA GLY A 79 6.42 26.25 -19.57
C GLY A 79 6.10 25.91 -21.02
N VAL A 80 5.33 24.85 -21.30
CA VAL A 80 4.85 24.49 -22.64
C VAL A 80 3.44 25.05 -22.91
N LEU A 81 2.74 25.54 -21.87
CA LEU A 81 1.41 26.14 -21.97
C LEU A 81 1.42 27.68 -21.79
N GLY A 82 2.57 28.29 -21.52
CA GLY A 82 2.78 29.76 -21.51
C GLY A 82 3.41 30.22 -22.81
#